data_AF-A0A1B6JLU9-F1
#
_entry.id   AF-A0A1B6JLU9-F1
#
_cell.length_a   1.000
_cell.length_b   1.000
_cell.length_c   1.000
_cell.angle_alpha   90.00
_cell.angle_beta   90.00
_cell.angle_gamma   90.00
#
_symmetry.space_group_name_H-M   'P 1'
#
loop_
_entity.id
_entity.type
_entity.pdbx_description
1 polymer ?
#
loop_
_entity_poly.entity_id
_entity_poly.type
_entity_poly.pdbx_seq_one_letter_code
_entity_poly.pdbx_strand_id
1 'polypeptide(L)'
;MASSQSVTVDGKSQDEYVESVVCNISAIGENEMKVFDIGSDGKVLLAKQKGKVFATGTLCSHYKAPLVTGALGNGKVRCPWHGACFNLATGDIEDFPGLDSIPSYEVKILGDGGVKVKAKKSDLQENKRVKGMCKLKNKTKNYVVIGGGAAAAKCVETLRQEGCDGQIIMICKEPYNPYDRIKVSKVLDTDISKIQLRGDNFYKNNNIELKK
;
A
#
# COMPACT_ATOMS: atom_id res chain seq x y z
N MET A 1 -9.45 -45.00 -7.67
CA MET A 1 -8.07 -44.57 -7.38
C MET A 1 -7.61 -43.67 -8.52
N ALA A 2 -7.68 -42.36 -8.32
CA ALA A 2 -7.17 -41.39 -9.29
C ALA A 2 -6.19 -40.51 -8.52
N SER A 3 -4.90 -40.75 -8.75
CA SER A 3 -3.79 -40.02 -8.15
C SER A 3 -3.74 -38.61 -8.72
N SER A 4 -4.06 -37.61 -7.89
CA SER A 4 -3.79 -36.21 -8.18
C SER A 4 -2.30 -35.94 -7.94
N GLN A 5 -1.55 -35.78 -9.04
CA GLN A 5 -0.18 -35.28 -8.97
C GLN A 5 -0.19 -33.78 -8.67
N SER A 6 0.47 -33.44 -7.58
CA SER A 6 0.81 -32.09 -7.14
C SER A 6 1.78 -31.44 -8.14
N VAL A 7 1.33 -30.40 -8.84
CA VAL A 7 2.21 -29.54 -9.62
C VAL A 7 2.78 -28.47 -8.67
N THR A 8 4.04 -28.65 -8.28
CA THR A 8 4.86 -27.63 -7.65
C THR A 8 5.19 -26.55 -8.67
N VAL A 9 4.77 -25.31 -8.42
CA VAL A 9 5.09 -24.15 -9.26
C VAL A 9 6.25 -23.40 -8.62
N ASP A 10 7.48 -23.84 -8.89
CA ASP A 10 8.69 -23.05 -8.70
C ASP A 10 9.09 -22.47 -10.05
N GLY A 11 8.66 -21.23 -10.31
CA GLY A 11 9.00 -20.49 -11.52
C GLY A 11 8.92 -18.99 -11.26
N LYS A 12 10.05 -18.37 -10.89
CA LYS A 12 10.17 -16.91 -10.91
C LYS A 12 10.22 -16.47 -12.38
N SER A 13 9.11 -15.97 -12.92
CA SER A 13 9.07 -15.48 -14.31
C SER A 13 9.75 -14.11 -14.41
N GLN A 14 10.63 -13.95 -15.40
CA GLN A 14 11.24 -12.65 -15.74
C GLN A 14 10.23 -11.64 -16.30
N ASP A 15 9.02 -12.10 -16.69
CA ASP A 15 7.96 -11.28 -17.29
C ASP A 15 7.16 -10.41 -16.30
N GLU A 16 7.32 -10.64 -14.99
CA GLU A 16 6.58 -9.93 -13.93
C GLU A 16 7.11 -8.51 -13.66
N TYR A 17 8.37 -8.23 -14.03
CA TYR A 17 9.03 -6.96 -13.77
C TYR A 17 9.34 -6.21 -15.07
N VAL A 18 9.37 -4.89 -14.97
CA VAL A 18 9.89 -4.00 -16.00
C VAL A 18 11.08 -3.23 -15.44
N GLU A 19 12.10 -3.06 -16.28
CA GLU A 19 13.28 -2.25 -15.95
C GLU A 19 13.56 -1.28 -17.09
N SER A 20 13.67 0.01 -16.79
CA SER A 20 14.02 1.02 -17.79
C SER A 20 14.82 2.17 -17.19
N VAL A 21 15.66 2.81 -18.01
CA VAL A 21 16.25 4.11 -17.69
C VAL A 21 15.19 5.16 -17.99
N VAL A 22 14.65 5.79 -16.94
CA VAL A 22 13.49 6.68 -17.07
C VAL A 22 13.88 8.14 -17.29
N CYS A 23 15.07 8.55 -16.86
CA CYS A 23 15.65 9.86 -17.09
C CYS A 23 17.16 9.87 -16.80
N ASN A 24 17.84 10.99 -17.09
CA ASN A 24 19.14 11.29 -16.49
C ASN A 24 18.95 11.95 -15.10
N ILE A 25 19.87 11.77 -14.16
CA ILE A 25 19.79 12.34 -12.81
C ILE A 25 19.74 13.87 -12.79
N SER A 26 20.29 14.53 -13.82
CA SER A 26 20.19 15.98 -14.01
C SER A 26 18.77 16.46 -14.33
N ALA A 27 17.88 15.57 -14.78
CA ALA A 27 16.50 15.91 -15.09
C ALA A 27 15.63 16.11 -13.83
N ILE A 28 16.14 15.79 -12.64
CA ILE A 28 15.46 15.98 -11.36
C ILE A 28 16.33 16.75 -10.35
N GLY A 29 15.85 17.93 -9.97
CA GLY A 29 16.47 18.81 -8.99
C GLY A 29 16.35 18.30 -7.56
N GLU A 30 17.17 18.84 -6.67
CA GLU A 30 17.05 18.56 -5.23
C GLU A 30 15.73 19.12 -4.68
N ASN A 31 15.00 18.32 -3.89
CA ASN A 31 13.64 18.60 -3.44
C ASN A 31 12.61 18.76 -4.56
N GLU A 32 12.82 18.08 -5.70
CA GLU A 32 11.85 18.02 -6.80
C GLU A 32 11.15 16.66 -6.86
N MET A 33 9.92 16.67 -7.38
CA MET A 33 9.21 15.47 -7.82
C MET A 33 8.85 15.56 -9.30
N LYS A 34 9.03 14.48 -10.05
CA LYS A 34 8.68 14.38 -11.48
C LYS A 34 8.14 12.99 -11.82
N VAL A 35 7.19 12.92 -12.74
CA VAL A 35 6.64 11.66 -13.26
C VAL A 35 7.35 11.29 -14.55
N PHE A 36 7.75 10.04 -14.67
CA PHE A 36 8.37 9.50 -15.88
C PHE A 36 7.69 8.19 -16.30
N ASP A 37 7.69 7.93 -17.60
CA ASP A 37 7.25 6.64 -18.15
C ASP A 37 8.31 5.56 -17.89
N ILE A 38 7.87 4.35 -17.56
CA ILE A 38 8.73 3.16 -17.44
C ILE A 38 8.41 2.19 -18.58
N GLY A 39 9.06 2.40 -19.73
CA GLY A 39 8.71 1.67 -20.96
C GLY A 39 7.26 1.95 -21.36
N SER A 40 6.53 0.92 -21.78
CA SER A 40 5.09 0.99 -22.06
C SER A 40 4.21 0.49 -20.92
N ASP A 41 4.79 0.07 -19.79
CA ASP A 41 4.08 -0.63 -18.71
C ASP A 41 3.42 0.30 -17.68
N GLY A 42 3.82 1.57 -17.63
CA GLY A 42 3.21 2.54 -16.72
C GLY A 42 4.08 3.77 -16.44
N LYS A 43 3.80 4.42 -15.31
CA LYS A 43 4.45 5.65 -14.86
C LYS A 43 4.96 5.50 -13.43
N VAL A 44 6.06 6.18 -13.13
CA VAL A 44 6.66 6.25 -11.79
C VAL A 44 6.83 7.69 -11.36
N LEU A 45 6.67 7.96 -10.07
CA LEU A 45 7.01 9.25 -9.46
C LEU A 45 8.43 9.18 -8.91
N LEU A 46 9.34 9.93 -9.51
CA LEU A 46 10.66 10.17 -8.96
C LEU A 46 10.64 11.36 -8.01
N ALA A 47 11.31 11.22 -6.88
CA ALA A 47 11.60 12.30 -5.95
C ALA A 47 13.08 12.29 -5.60
N LYS A 48 13.71 13.47 -5.51
CA LYS A 48 15.10 13.59 -5.07
C LYS A 48 15.19 14.39 -3.78
N GLN A 49 15.77 13.77 -2.75
CA GLN A 49 15.96 14.38 -1.45
C GLN A 49 17.23 13.88 -0.78
N LYS A 50 17.99 14.81 -0.18
CA LYS A 50 19.31 14.58 0.44
C LYS A 50 20.27 13.87 -0.52
N GLY A 51 20.25 14.27 -1.79
CA GLY A 51 21.08 13.65 -2.84
C GLY A 51 20.67 12.23 -3.27
N LYS A 52 19.62 11.66 -2.68
CA LYS A 52 19.10 10.33 -3.03
C LYS A 52 17.86 10.44 -3.91
N VAL A 53 17.77 9.59 -4.92
CA VAL A 53 16.59 9.43 -5.78
C VAL A 53 15.73 8.27 -5.27
N PHE A 54 14.43 8.51 -5.19
CA PHE A 54 13.41 7.55 -4.81
C PHE A 54 12.40 7.40 -5.94
N ALA A 55 11.81 6.22 -6.09
CA ALA A 55 10.75 5.95 -7.07
C ALA A 55 9.55 5.31 -6.38
N THR A 56 8.37 5.89 -6.57
CA THR A 56 7.11 5.40 -5.96
C THR A 56 5.96 5.43 -6.96
N GLY A 57 4.82 4.88 -6.56
CA GLY A 57 3.56 5.02 -7.29
C GLY A 57 3.17 6.50 -7.51
N THR A 58 2.51 6.80 -8.62
CA THR A 58 2.21 8.18 -9.04
C THR A 58 0.96 8.77 -8.40
N LEU A 59 0.04 7.93 -7.92
CA LEU A 59 -1.25 8.34 -7.38
C LEU A 59 -1.38 8.02 -5.89
N CYS A 60 -2.18 8.82 -5.18
CA CYS A 60 -2.54 8.55 -3.80
C CYS A 60 -3.38 7.26 -3.71
N SER A 61 -3.04 6.36 -2.79
CA SER A 61 -3.77 5.09 -2.59
C SER A 61 -5.22 5.28 -2.11
N HIS A 62 -5.58 6.46 -1.58
CA HIS A 62 -6.92 6.77 -1.06
C HIS A 62 -7.94 7.06 -2.19
N TYR A 63 -7.76 8.16 -2.93
CA TYR A 63 -8.66 8.58 -4.01
C TYR A 63 -7.92 8.92 -5.31
N LYS A 64 -6.72 8.36 -5.52
CA LYS A 64 -5.97 8.46 -6.78
C LYS A 64 -5.57 9.89 -7.20
N ALA A 65 -5.50 10.82 -6.25
CA ALA A 65 -4.92 12.15 -6.47
C ALA A 65 -3.48 12.03 -7.00
N PRO A 66 -3.06 12.84 -7.99
CA PRO A 66 -1.69 12.82 -8.49
C PRO A 66 -0.72 13.32 -7.41
N LEU A 67 0.22 12.47 -6.97
CA LEU A 67 1.14 12.82 -5.88
C LEU A 67 2.22 13.83 -6.31
N VAL A 68 2.48 13.96 -7.61
CA VAL A 68 3.40 14.97 -8.15
C VAL A 68 2.96 16.41 -7.86
N THR A 69 1.66 16.65 -7.65
CA THR A 69 1.12 17.96 -7.25
C THR A 69 0.99 18.11 -5.74
N GLY A 70 1.48 17.12 -4.98
CA GLY A 70 1.54 17.14 -3.53
C GLY A 70 2.74 17.91 -2.97
N ALA A 71 2.87 17.89 -1.65
CA ALA A 71 3.99 18.51 -0.95
C ALA A 71 5.09 17.48 -0.64
N LEU A 72 6.33 17.76 -1.06
CA LEU A 72 7.52 16.96 -0.77
C LEU A 72 8.23 17.51 0.46
N GLY A 73 8.56 16.65 1.43
CA GLY A 73 9.26 17.08 2.64
C GLY A 73 9.68 15.92 3.54
N ASN A 74 10.86 16.02 4.16
CA ASN A 74 11.33 15.08 5.18
C ASN A 74 11.29 13.59 4.78
N GLY A 75 11.60 13.26 3.53
CA GLY A 75 11.57 11.89 3.03
C GLY A 75 10.16 11.37 2.76
N LYS A 76 9.18 12.26 2.61
CA LYS A 76 7.76 11.92 2.43
C LYS A 76 7.11 12.78 1.34
N VAL A 77 6.05 12.24 0.74
CA VAL A 77 5.12 12.99 -0.10
C VAL A 77 3.76 13.06 0.57
N ARG A 78 3.19 14.27 0.67
CA ARG A 78 1.84 14.52 1.20
C ARG A 78 0.87 14.79 0.06
N CYS A 79 -0.18 13.99 0.00
CA CYS A 79 -1.25 14.09 -0.98
C CYS A 79 -1.96 15.47 -0.91
N PRO A 80 -2.20 16.13 -2.06
CA PRO A 80 -2.75 17.48 -2.09
C PRO A 80 -4.24 17.57 -1.74
N TRP A 81 -4.99 16.47 -1.80
CA TRP A 81 -6.44 16.52 -1.57
C TRP A 81 -6.81 16.44 -0.10
N HIS A 82 -6.33 15.42 0.61
CA HIS A 82 -6.77 15.12 1.98
C HIS A 82 -5.61 14.93 2.96
N GLY A 83 -4.37 15.19 2.54
CA GLY A 83 -3.22 15.19 3.42
C GLY A 83 -2.62 13.82 3.76
N ALA A 84 -3.09 12.72 3.15
CA ALA A 84 -2.47 11.41 3.31
C ALA A 84 -0.96 11.47 2.98
N CYS A 85 -0.10 10.88 3.80
CA CYS A 85 1.34 11.02 3.66
C CYS A 85 2.03 9.67 3.47
N PHE A 86 3.00 9.60 2.56
CA PHE A 86 3.70 8.38 2.20
C PHE A 86 5.21 8.53 2.30
N ASN A 87 5.88 7.54 2.87
CA ASN A 87 7.33 7.44 2.93
C ASN A 87 7.92 7.23 1.53
N LEU A 88 8.91 8.02 1.11
CA LEU A 88 9.52 7.87 -0.23
C LEU A 88 10.38 6.61 -0.38
N ALA A 89 10.97 6.13 0.72
CA ALA A 89 11.88 4.99 0.69
C ALA A 89 11.14 3.65 0.68
N THR A 90 9.99 3.57 1.35
CA THR A 90 9.21 2.33 1.45
C THR A 90 7.89 2.39 0.70
N GLY A 91 7.34 3.58 0.47
CA GLY A 91 5.98 3.78 -0.02
C GLY A 91 4.92 3.64 1.09
N ASP A 92 5.31 3.38 2.33
CA ASP A 92 4.35 3.17 3.42
C ASP A 92 3.53 4.42 3.72
N ILE A 93 2.24 4.23 3.97
CA ILE A 93 1.39 5.29 4.51
C ILE A 93 1.83 5.60 5.96
N GLU A 94 2.06 6.87 6.24
CA GLU A 94 2.47 7.36 7.56
C GLU A 94 1.45 8.31 8.17
N ASP A 95 0.70 9.05 7.34
CA ASP A 95 -0.47 9.83 7.79
C ASP A 95 -1.71 9.46 6.97
N PHE A 96 -2.84 9.39 7.68
CA PHE A 96 -4.18 9.13 7.15
C PHE A 96 -4.79 10.40 6.54
N PRO A 97 -5.80 10.33 5.64
CA PRO A 97 -6.72 9.20 5.37
C PRO A 97 -6.24 8.17 4.34
N GLY A 98 -6.91 7.02 4.28
CA GLY A 98 -6.56 5.88 3.44
C GLY A 98 -5.96 4.73 4.25
N LEU A 99 -6.09 3.49 3.78
CA LEU A 99 -5.60 2.31 4.51
C LEU A 99 -4.31 1.73 3.93
N ASP A 100 -4.11 1.95 2.64
CA ASP A 100 -3.09 1.29 1.83
C ASP A 100 -1.88 2.18 1.64
N SER A 101 -0.71 1.56 1.56
CA SER A 101 0.54 2.17 1.14
C SER A 101 0.55 2.35 -0.39
N ILE A 102 1.50 3.12 -0.90
CA ILE A 102 1.83 3.14 -2.34
C ILE A 102 3.00 2.18 -2.61
N PRO A 103 3.17 1.71 -3.85
CA PRO A 103 4.36 0.97 -4.23
C PRO A 103 5.62 1.84 -4.14
N SER A 104 6.74 1.19 -3.85
CA SER A 104 8.09 1.75 -3.96
C SER A 104 8.89 0.84 -4.89
N TYR A 105 9.68 1.46 -5.77
CA TYR A 105 10.41 0.77 -6.82
C TYR A 105 11.92 0.85 -6.56
N GLU A 106 12.65 -0.14 -7.04
CA GLU A 106 14.10 -0.14 -6.91
C GLU A 106 14.70 0.87 -7.90
N VAL A 107 15.64 1.69 -7.41
CA VAL A 107 16.33 2.72 -8.20
C VAL A 107 17.82 2.43 -8.21
N LYS A 108 18.43 2.42 -9.40
CA LYS A 108 19.87 2.34 -9.60
C LYS A 108 20.34 3.50 -10.47
N ILE A 109 21.34 4.24 -9.98
CA ILE A 109 22.03 5.26 -10.78
C ILE A 109 23.16 4.57 -11.55
N LEU A 110 23.17 4.73 -12.86
CA LEU A 110 24.20 4.21 -13.76
C LEU A 110 25.39 5.18 -13.83
N GLY A 111 26.54 4.71 -14.31
CA GLY A 111 27.79 5.50 -14.34
C GLY A 111 27.73 6.75 -15.21
N ASP A 112 26.83 6.78 -16.21
CA ASP A 112 26.53 7.91 -17.07
C ASP A 112 25.46 8.86 -16.48
N GLY A 113 25.02 8.60 -15.25
CA GLY A 113 23.96 9.35 -14.58
C GLY A 113 22.54 8.92 -14.95
N GLY A 114 22.35 7.85 -15.74
CA GLY A 114 21.03 7.30 -16.01
C GLY A 114 20.33 6.79 -14.75
N VAL A 115 19.08 7.20 -14.52
CA VAL A 115 18.23 6.70 -13.43
C VAL A 115 17.47 5.48 -13.94
N LYS A 116 17.94 4.28 -13.58
CA LYS A 116 17.27 3.02 -13.89
C LYS A 116 16.29 2.66 -12.78
N VAL A 117 15.05 2.36 -13.15
CA VAL A 117 14.00 1.93 -12.22
C VAL A 117 13.59 0.50 -12.56
N LYS A 118 13.43 -0.34 -11.52
CA LYS A 118 12.84 -1.68 -11.60
C LYS A 118 11.53 -1.72 -10.84
N ALA A 119 10.46 -2.08 -11.52
CA ALA A 119 9.12 -2.14 -10.95
C ALA A 119 8.42 -3.47 -11.27
N LYS A 120 7.60 -3.96 -10.34
CA LYS A 120 6.67 -5.05 -10.58
C LYS A 120 5.50 -4.53 -11.40
N LYS A 121 5.14 -5.19 -12.51
CA LYS A 121 4.09 -4.69 -13.42
C LYS A 121 2.73 -4.55 -12.72
N SER A 122 2.36 -5.49 -11.84
CA SER A 122 1.12 -5.40 -11.06
C SER A 122 1.05 -4.13 -10.21
N ASP A 123 2.18 -3.69 -9.66
CA ASP A 123 2.24 -2.53 -8.76
C ASP A 123 2.06 -1.22 -9.54
N LEU A 124 2.52 -1.17 -10.79
CA LEU A 124 2.28 -0.04 -11.70
C LEU A 124 0.78 0.11 -12.01
N GLN A 125 0.06 -1.01 -12.15
CA GLN A 125 -1.37 -1.01 -12.47
C GLN A 125 -2.24 -0.70 -11.24
N GLU A 126 -2.00 -1.39 -10.12
CA GLU A 126 -2.81 -1.24 -8.90
C GLU A 126 -2.54 0.10 -8.19
N ASN A 127 -1.28 0.56 -8.21
CA ASN A 127 -0.80 1.78 -7.54
C ASN A 127 -1.32 1.88 -6.08
N LYS A 128 -1.32 0.74 -5.38
CA LYS A 128 -1.57 0.62 -3.94
C LYS A 128 -1.09 -0.75 -3.49
N ARG A 129 -0.75 -0.87 -2.20
CA ARG A 129 -0.43 -2.16 -1.58
C ARG A 129 -0.78 -2.14 -0.11
N VAL A 130 -1.01 -3.32 0.46
CA VAL A 130 -1.11 -3.49 1.90
C VAL A 130 0.29 -3.75 2.46
N LYS A 131 0.68 -3.10 3.55
CA LYS A 131 1.95 -3.39 4.25
C LYS A 131 1.92 -4.83 4.78
N GLY A 132 3.05 -5.52 4.67
CA GLY A 132 3.19 -6.90 5.12
C GLY A 132 2.76 -7.06 6.59
N MET A 133 2.13 -8.18 6.89
CA MET A 133 1.60 -8.48 8.22
C MET A 133 2.24 -9.75 8.76
N CYS A 134 2.57 -9.75 10.05
CA CYS A 134 3.03 -10.97 10.72
C CYS A 134 1.88 -11.98 10.86
N LYS A 135 2.25 -13.25 11.05
CA LYS A 135 1.29 -14.33 11.32
C LYS A 135 1.13 -14.55 12.82
N LEU A 136 -0.03 -15.09 13.20
CA LEU A 136 -0.27 -15.60 14.54
C LEU A 136 0.76 -16.70 14.86
N LYS A 137 1.49 -16.55 15.96
CA LYS A 137 2.41 -17.55 16.49
C LYS A 137 2.15 -17.83 17.96
N ASN A 138 1.87 -16.78 18.73
CA ASN A 138 1.70 -16.85 20.17
C ASN A 138 0.21 -16.93 20.56
N LYS A 139 -0.30 -18.14 20.81
CA LYS A 139 -1.71 -18.33 21.19
C LYS A 139 -2.05 -17.95 22.63
N THR A 140 -1.05 -17.62 23.47
CA THR A 140 -1.30 -17.26 24.89
C THR A 140 -1.47 -15.76 25.10
N LYS A 141 -1.04 -14.93 24.13
CA LYS A 141 -1.27 -13.48 24.15
C LYS A 141 -2.54 -13.13 23.38
N ASN A 142 -3.41 -12.35 24.00
CA ASN A 142 -4.68 -11.90 23.42
C ASN A 142 -4.76 -10.37 23.44
N TYR A 143 -5.21 -9.79 22.34
CA TYR A 143 -5.47 -8.36 22.19
C TYR A 143 -6.94 -8.18 21.83
N VAL A 144 -7.66 -7.42 22.64
CA VAL A 144 -9.08 -7.11 22.40
C VAL A 144 -9.19 -5.65 21.98
N VAL A 145 -9.76 -5.42 20.80
CA VAL A 145 -10.07 -4.09 20.27
C VAL A 145 -11.58 -3.92 20.29
N ILE A 146 -12.07 -2.87 20.94
CA ILE A 146 -13.50 -2.58 21.07
C ILE A 146 -13.86 -1.46 20.09
N GLY A 147 -14.79 -1.73 19.18
CA GLY A 147 -15.25 -0.82 18.14
C GLY A 147 -15.14 -1.42 16.74
N GLY A 148 -16.07 -1.06 15.85
CA GLY A 148 -16.13 -1.52 14.45
C GLY A 148 -15.89 -0.42 13.40
N GLY A 149 -15.34 0.73 13.82
CA GLY A 149 -15.07 1.86 12.92
C GLY A 149 -13.72 1.78 12.23
N ALA A 150 -13.41 2.79 11.41
CA ALA A 150 -12.13 2.89 10.68
C ALA A 150 -10.90 2.84 11.59
N ALA A 151 -10.97 3.46 12.77
CA ALA A 151 -9.89 3.43 13.75
C ALA A 151 -9.61 2.01 14.26
N ALA A 152 -10.64 1.24 14.58
CA ALA A 152 -10.49 -0.14 15.04
C ALA A 152 -9.96 -1.05 13.92
N ALA A 153 -10.50 -0.91 12.71
CA ALA A 153 -10.03 -1.64 11.53
C ALA A 153 -8.55 -1.39 11.26
N LYS A 154 -8.11 -0.12 11.32
CA LYS A 154 -6.70 0.20 11.13
C LYS A 154 -5.84 -0.23 12.32
N CYS A 155 -6.34 -0.15 13.55
CA CYS A 155 -5.63 -0.62 14.74
C CYS A 155 -5.27 -2.11 14.63
N VAL A 156 -6.24 -2.98 14.32
CA VAL A 156 -5.99 -4.43 14.20
C VAL A 156 -5.05 -4.78 13.05
N GLU A 157 -5.15 -4.05 11.94
CA GLU A 157 -4.23 -4.16 10.81
C GLU A 157 -2.81 -3.73 11.20
N THR A 158 -2.67 -2.58 11.86
CA THR A 158 -1.37 -2.04 12.30
C THR A 158 -0.73 -2.93 13.34
N LEU A 159 -1.48 -3.50 14.29
CA LEU A 159 -0.94 -4.49 15.23
C LEU A 159 -0.22 -5.62 14.48
N ARG A 160 -0.85 -6.19 13.44
CA ARG A 160 -0.22 -7.22 12.61
C ARG A 160 0.97 -6.68 11.80
N GLN A 161 0.91 -5.46 11.30
CA GLN A 161 2.00 -4.83 10.54
C GLN A 161 3.24 -4.56 11.41
N GLU A 162 3.04 -4.31 12.71
CA GLU A 162 4.09 -4.02 13.68
C GLU A 162 4.54 -5.27 14.47
N GLY A 163 4.19 -6.47 14.01
CA GLY A 163 4.74 -7.71 14.55
C GLY A 163 3.96 -8.30 15.73
N CYS A 164 2.75 -7.82 16.01
CA CYS A 164 1.87 -8.45 17.01
C CYS A 164 1.48 -9.85 16.53
N ASP A 165 2.08 -10.88 17.13
CA ASP A 165 1.91 -12.29 16.77
C ASP A 165 0.92 -13.05 17.68
N GLY A 166 0.17 -12.33 18.52
CA GLY A 166 -0.86 -12.87 19.41
C GLY A 166 -2.25 -12.95 18.78
N GLN A 167 -3.24 -13.54 19.46
CA GLN A 167 -4.62 -13.53 18.99
C GLN A 167 -5.18 -12.10 19.04
N ILE A 168 -5.84 -11.64 17.97
CA ILE A 168 -6.51 -10.35 17.92
C ILE A 168 -8.01 -10.58 17.78
N ILE A 169 -8.79 -9.99 18.67
CA ILE A 169 -10.25 -10.05 18.68
C ILE A 169 -10.77 -8.62 18.58
N MET A 170 -11.52 -8.33 17.51
CA MET A 170 -12.22 -7.07 17.33
C MET A 170 -13.70 -7.27 17.65
N ILE A 171 -14.21 -6.54 18.63
CA ILE A 171 -15.61 -6.63 19.06
C ILE A 171 -16.35 -5.40 18.53
N CYS A 172 -17.38 -5.60 17.72
CA CYS A 172 -18.27 -4.53 17.27
C CYS A 172 -19.74 -4.92 17.46
N LYS A 173 -20.61 -3.93 17.66
CA LYS A 173 -22.07 -4.16 17.75
C LYS A 173 -22.74 -4.27 16.37
N GLU A 174 -22.06 -3.81 15.32
CA GLU A 174 -22.61 -3.80 13.97
C GLU A 174 -22.49 -5.19 13.33
N PRO A 175 -23.51 -5.66 12.59
CA PRO A 175 -23.49 -6.98 11.95
C PRO A 175 -22.58 -7.01 10.70
N TYR A 176 -21.93 -5.90 10.35
CA TYR A 176 -21.08 -5.75 9.17
C TYR A 176 -19.60 -5.65 9.53
N ASN A 177 -18.71 -5.93 8.57
CA ASN A 177 -17.29 -5.58 8.74
C ASN A 177 -17.13 -4.06 8.79
N PRO A 178 -16.05 -3.54 9.41
CA PRO A 178 -15.76 -2.12 9.36
C PRO A 178 -15.83 -1.55 7.94
N TYR A 179 -16.56 -0.45 7.80
CA TYR A 179 -16.88 0.18 6.53
C TYR A 179 -16.70 1.69 6.61
N ASP A 180 -16.58 2.32 5.45
CA ASP A 180 -16.42 3.76 5.31
C ASP A 180 -17.75 4.47 5.58
N ARG A 181 -17.96 4.85 6.83
CA ARG A 181 -19.16 5.58 7.26
C ARG A 181 -19.29 6.96 6.64
N ILE A 182 -18.19 7.56 6.16
CA ILE A 182 -18.26 8.86 5.48
C ILE A 182 -19.09 8.69 4.20
N LYS A 183 -18.94 7.57 3.47
CA LYS A 183 -19.71 7.29 2.25
C LYS A 183 -21.21 7.17 2.51
N VAL A 184 -21.63 6.66 3.67
CA VAL A 184 -23.05 6.58 4.03
C VAL A 184 -23.71 7.97 4.08
N SER A 185 -22.96 9.01 4.48
CA SER A 185 -23.47 10.39 4.50
C SER A 185 -23.45 11.09 3.13
N LYS A 186 -22.87 10.47 2.10
CA LYS A 186 -22.63 11.07 0.77
C LYS A 186 -23.32 10.33 -0.37
N VAL A 187 -23.73 9.09 -0.15
CA VAL A 187 -24.41 8.25 -1.14
C VAL A 187 -25.66 7.65 -0.48
N LEU A 188 -26.84 8.03 -0.98
CA LEU A 188 -28.12 7.66 -0.37
C LEU A 188 -28.50 6.18 -0.57
N ASP A 189 -28.01 5.56 -1.65
CA ASP A 189 -28.29 4.17 -1.99
C ASP A 189 -26.98 3.43 -2.24
N THR A 190 -26.42 2.86 -1.18
CA THR A 190 -25.16 2.10 -1.27
C THR A 190 -25.25 0.80 -0.51
N ASP A 191 -24.76 -0.26 -1.13
CA ASP A 191 -24.59 -1.55 -0.47
C ASP A 191 -23.37 -1.47 0.45
N ILE A 192 -23.57 -1.78 1.73
CA ILE A 192 -22.52 -1.80 2.76
C ILE A 192 -21.34 -2.66 2.31
N SER A 193 -21.57 -3.77 1.59
CA SER A 193 -20.52 -4.65 1.06
C SER A 193 -19.48 -3.92 0.20
N LYS A 194 -19.92 -2.89 -0.55
CA LYS A 194 -19.08 -2.10 -1.48
C LYS A 194 -18.26 -1.02 -0.78
N ILE A 195 -18.65 -0.65 0.44
CA ILE A 195 -17.99 0.39 1.23
C ILE A 195 -17.23 -0.19 2.44
N GLN A 196 -17.10 -1.52 2.54
CA GLN A 196 -16.24 -2.14 3.54
C GLN A 196 -14.79 -1.70 3.35
N LEU A 197 -14.12 -1.42 4.46
CA LEU A 197 -12.71 -1.02 4.49
C LEU A 197 -11.80 -2.19 4.09
N ARG A 198 -12.18 -3.39 4.50
CA ARG A 198 -11.56 -4.68 4.17
C ARG A 198 -12.65 -5.74 4.07
N GLY A 199 -12.51 -6.67 3.12
CA GLY A 199 -13.43 -7.81 3.00
C GLY A 199 -13.15 -8.93 4.02
N ASP A 200 -14.04 -9.91 4.13
CA ASP A 200 -13.94 -11.00 5.12
C ASP A 200 -12.61 -11.77 5.05
N ASN A 201 -12.14 -12.03 3.84
CA ASN A 201 -10.91 -12.79 3.61
C ASN A 201 -9.68 -12.08 4.19
N PHE A 202 -9.68 -10.74 4.24
CA PHE A 202 -8.59 -10.00 4.87
C PHE A 202 -8.45 -10.36 6.35
N TYR A 203 -9.55 -10.32 7.11
CA TYR A 203 -9.51 -10.60 8.54
C TYR A 203 -9.18 -12.08 8.81
N LYS A 204 -9.80 -13.00 8.05
CA LYS A 204 -9.52 -14.44 8.14
C LYS A 204 -8.05 -14.77 7.85
N ASN A 205 -7.49 -14.26 6.75
CA ASN A 205 -6.12 -14.55 6.33
C ASN A 205 -5.04 -13.97 7.27
N ASN A 206 -5.42 -13.02 8.13
CA ASN A 206 -4.54 -12.38 9.10
C ASN A 206 -4.87 -12.75 10.55
N ASN A 207 -5.70 -13.78 10.77
CA ASN A 207 -6.08 -14.27 12.09
C ASN A 207 -6.60 -13.15 13.01
N ILE A 208 -7.47 -12.30 12.46
CA ILE A 208 -8.20 -11.28 13.21
C ILE A 208 -9.64 -11.77 13.36
N GLU A 209 -10.04 -12.07 14.58
CA GLU A 209 -11.39 -12.53 14.89
C GLU A 209 -12.33 -11.34 15.02
N LEU A 210 -13.44 -11.34 14.29
CA LEU A 210 -14.48 -10.34 14.44
C LEU A 210 -15.64 -10.94 15.23
N LYS A 211 -15.95 -10.35 16.38
CA LYS A 211 -17.18 -10.64 17.15
C LYS A 211 -18.16 -9.52 16.91
N LYS A 212 -19.24 -9.86 16.21
CA LYS A 212 -20.32 -8.95 15.82
C LYS A 212 -21.57 -9.21 16.63
#